data_AF-A0A0P8AAI0-F1
#
_entry.id   AF-A0A0P8AAI0-F1
#
_cell.length_a   1.000
_cell.length_b   1.000
_cell.length_c   1.000
_cell.angle_alpha   90.00
_cell.angle_beta   90.00
_cell.angle_gamma   90.00
#
_symmetry.space_group_name_H-M   'P 1'
#
loop_
_entity.id
_entity.type
_entity.pdbx_description
1 polymer ?
#
loop_
_entity_poly.entity_id
_entity_poly.type
_entity_poly.pdbx_seq_one_letter_code
_entity_poly.pdbx_strand_id
1 'polypeptide(L)'
;MGSEKRIKIIAKDIVDHFEKRLEVLDGKGMIVCMSRRICIDLHNEIVKLRPKWYDRDDDKGIIKVIMTGSASDDLSWQEHIRTKPRRRALGDRMKDPDDPLKIAIVRDMWLTGFDAPSLHTMYIDKTNAQSWIDAGNRQGEPCFQG
;
A
#
# COMPACT_ATOMS: atom_id res chain seq x y z
N MET A 1 -8.89 3.52 -19.50
CA MET A 1 -9.17 2.06 -19.43
C MET A 1 -7.94 1.19 -19.11
N GLY A 2 -6.70 1.63 -19.35
CA GLY A 2 -5.49 0.84 -19.01
C GLY A 2 -5.11 0.80 -17.53
N SER A 3 -5.45 1.83 -16.74
CA SER A 3 -5.07 1.94 -15.33
C SER A 3 -5.75 0.90 -14.43
N GLU A 4 -7.02 0.60 -14.65
CA GLU A 4 -7.78 -0.34 -13.81
C GLU A 4 -7.28 -1.78 -13.95
N LYS A 5 -7.00 -2.23 -15.19
CA LYS A 5 -6.39 -3.55 -15.43
C LYS A 5 -5.01 -3.66 -14.78
N ARG A 6 -4.20 -2.60 -14.84
CA ARG A 6 -2.89 -2.55 -14.20
C ARG A 6 -3.00 -2.65 -12.67
N ILE A 7 -3.91 -1.90 -12.06
CA ILE A 7 -4.10 -1.92 -10.60
C ILE A 7 -4.49 -3.32 -10.11
N LYS A 8 -5.36 -4.04 -10.84
CA LYS A 8 -5.74 -5.42 -10.52
C LYS A 8 -4.56 -6.38 -10.50
N ILE A 9 -3.69 -6.28 -11.51
CA ILE A 9 -2.47 -7.10 -11.61
C ILE A 9 -1.54 -6.77 -10.43
N ILE A 10 -1.27 -5.48 -10.20
CA ILE A 10 -0.42 -5.03 -9.10
C ILE A 10 -0.97 -5.49 -7.74
N ALA A 11 -2.29 -5.37 -7.51
CA ALA A 11 -2.94 -5.81 -6.27
C ALA A 11 -2.71 -7.30 -6.02
N LYS A 12 -2.89 -8.13 -7.06
CA LYS A 12 -2.67 -9.56 -6.97
C LYS A 12 -1.20 -9.88 -6.67
N ASP A 13 -0.27 -9.27 -7.39
CA ASP A 13 1.17 -9.53 -7.21
C ASP A 13 1.64 -9.11 -5.81
N ILE A 14 1.15 -7.98 -5.29
CA ILE A 14 1.43 -7.51 -3.93
C ILE A 14 0.93 -8.50 -2.90
N VAL A 15 -0.35 -8.92 -2.98
CA VAL A 15 -0.95 -9.87 -2.03
C VAL A 15 -0.19 -11.20 -2.06
N ASP A 16 0.02 -11.76 -3.25
CA ASP A 16 0.70 -13.04 -3.42
C ASP A 16 2.14 -12.99 -2.87
N HIS A 17 2.87 -11.90 -3.13
CA HIS A 17 4.23 -11.73 -2.61
C HIS A 17 4.24 -11.53 -1.09
N PHE A 18 3.32 -10.71 -0.56
CA PHE A 18 3.27 -10.40 0.86
C PHE A 18 2.94 -11.63 1.70
N GLU A 19 1.95 -12.44 1.28
CA GLU A 19 1.59 -13.68 1.97
C GLU A 19 2.72 -14.70 1.98
N LYS A 20 3.39 -14.93 0.84
CA LYS A 20 4.57 -15.81 0.78
C LYS A 20 5.68 -15.36 1.72
N ARG A 21 5.83 -14.05 1.91
CA ARG A 21 6.84 -13.52 2.82
C ARG A 21 6.45 -13.74 4.28
N LEU A 22 5.19 -13.56 4.63
CA LEU A 22 4.66 -13.83 5.97
C LEU A 22 4.82 -15.30 6.40
N GLU A 23 4.89 -16.25 5.47
CA GLU A 23 5.18 -17.66 5.78
C GLU A 23 6.60 -17.88 6.32
N VAL A 24 7.54 -16.99 5.98
CA VAL A 24 8.96 -17.11 6.34
C VAL A 24 9.35 -16.17 7.47
N LEU A 25 8.82 -14.94 7.44
CA LEU A 25 9.14 -13.89 8.41
C LEU A 25 7.95 -12.96 8.57
N ASP A 26 7.50 -12.77 9.81
CA ASP A 26 6.49 -11.76 10.10
C ASP A 26 7.07 -10.35 9.92
N GLY A 27 6.25 -9.46 9.38
CA GLY A 27 6.56 -8.05 9.35
C GLY A 27 5.63 -7.26 8.45
N LYS A 28 6.06 -6.03 8.16
CA LYS A 28 5.18 -4.99 7.62
C LYS A 28 5.62 -4.52 6.24
N GLY A 29 4.63 -4.14 5.44
CA GLY A 29 4.78 -3.61 4.09
C GLY A 29 4.28 -2.17 3.99
N MET A 30 4.93 -1.38 3.15
CA MET A 30 4.49 -0.05 2.76
C MET A 30 4.39 0.02 1.25
N ILE A 31 3.28 0.55 0.75
CA ILE A 31 3.03 0.71 -0.68
C ILE A 31 2.94 2.21 -0.95
N VAL A 32 3.86 2.72 -1.77
CA VAL A 32 3.91 4.10 -2.20
C VAL A 32 3.24 4.23 -3.56
N CYS A 33 2.17 5.02 -3.64
CA CYS A 33 1.48 5.32 -4.89
C CYS A 33 1.63 6.79 -5.28
N MET A 34 1.56 7.09 -6.58
CA MET A 34 1.76 8.45 -7.10
C MET A 34 0.54 9.38 -6.92
N SER A 35 -0.67 8.83 -6.77
CA SER A 35 -1.88 9.63 -6.61
C SER A 35 -2.82 9.03 -5.59
N ARG A 36 -3.64 9.88 -4.96
CA ARG A 36 -4.65 9.48 -3.97
C ARG A 36 -5.67 8.50 -4.56
N ARG A 37 -6.07 8.74 -5.81
CA ARG A 37 -6.94 7.83 -6.55
C ARG A 37 -6.33 6.43 -6.66
N ILE A 38 -5.05 6.33 -7.03
CA ILE A 38 -4.37 5.03 -7.12
C ILE A 38 -4.26 4.35 -5.76
N CYS A 39 -3.97 5.09 -4.67
CA CYS A 39 -3.97 4.51 -3.32
C CYS A 39 -5.29 3.81 -3.00
N ILE A 40 -6.40 4.48 -3.32
CA ILE A 40 -7.76 4.02 -3.00
C ILE A 40 -8.18 2.89 -3.94
N ASP A 41 -7.94 3.03 -5.24
CA ASP A 41 -8.25 1.98 -6.21
C ASP A 41 -7.48 0.70 -5.88
N LEU A 42 -6.20 0.82 -5.52
CA LEU A 42 -5.36 -0.31 -5.11
C LEU A 42 -5.84 -0.94 -3.80
N HIS A 43 -6.16 -0.11 -2.79
CA HIS A 43 -6.77 -0.59 -1.55
C HIS A 43 -8.03 -1.40 -1.85
N ASN A 44 -8.94 -0.87 -2.67
CA ASN A 44 -10.20 -1.52 -2.99
C ASN A 44 -9.98 -2.86 -3.72
N GLU A 45 -9.03 -2.95 -4.64
CA GLU A 45 -8.69 -4.23 -5.29
C GLU A 45 -8.07 -5.22 -4.29
N ILE A 46 -7.20 -4.79 -3.37
CA ILE A 46 -6.66 -5.67 -2.33
C ILE A 46 -7.76 -6.17 -1.40
N VAL A 47 -8.68 -5.30 -0.98
CA VAL A 47 -9.81 -5.67 -0.12
C VAL A 47 -10.76 -6.65 -0.82
N LYS A 48 -10.95 -6.53 -2.14
CA LYS A 48 -11.70 -7.56 -2.91
C LYS A 48 -11.02 -8.92 -2.86
N LEU A 49 -9.68 -8.97 -2.93
CA LEU A 49 -8.90 -10.20 -2.85
C LEU A 49 -8.85 -10.78 -1.42
N ARG A 50 -8.81 -9.90 -0.40
CA ARG A 50 -8.72 -10.25 1.02
C ARG A 50 -9.68 -9.40 1.86
N PRO A 51 -10.98 -9.71 1.87
CA PRO A 51 -11.98 -8.90 2.58
C PRO A 51 -11.73 -8.80 4.08
N LYS A 52 -11.13 -9.84 4.68
CA LYS A 52 -10.81 -9.90 6.12
C LYS A 52 -9.69 -8.94 6.55
N TRP A 53 -8.91 -8.40 5.62
CA TRP A 53 -7.83 -7.46 5.95
C TRP A 53 -8.36 -6.05 6.21
N TYR A 54 -9.57 -5.76 5.71
CA TYR A 54 -10.20 -4.46 5.87
C TYR A 54 -10.96 -4.38 7.18
N ASP A 55 -10.81 -3.24 7.84
CA ASP A 55 -11.70 -2.77 8.87
C ASP A 55 -11.85 -1.25 8.67
N ARG A 56 -12.98 -0.68 9.04
CA ARG A 56 -13.21 0.76 8.96
C ARG A 56 -12.48 1.51 10.08
N ASP A 57 -12.40 0.91 11.27
CA ASP A 57 -11.86 1.54 12.47
C ASP A 57 -10.33 1.64 12.41
N ASP A 58 -9.77 2.79 12.81
CA ASP A 58 -8.34 3.11 12.67
C ASP A 58 -7.41 2.27 13.55
N ASP A 59 -7.93 1.63 14.59
CA ASP A 59 -7.25 0.75 15.54
C ASP A 59 -7.35 -0.73 15.14
N LYS A 60 -8.11 -1.03 14.09
CA LYS A 60 -8.30 -2.38 13.56
C LYS A 60 -7.80 -2.51 12.13
N GLY A 61 -7.94 -3.71 11.58
CA GLY A 61 -7.59 -4.03 10.20
C GLY A 61 -6.08 -4.22 9.99
N ILE A 62 -5.78 -4.90 8.90
CA ILE A 62 -4.44 -5.28 8.47
C ILE A 62 -3.89 -4.29 7.43
N ILE A 63 -4.78 -3.64 6.67
CA ILE A 63 -4.42 -2.68 5.62
C ILE A 63 -5.08 -1.32 5.84
N LYS A 64 -4.32 -0.23 5.68
CA LYS A 64 -4.83 1.14 5.74
C LYS A 64 -4.25 2.04 4.67
N VAL A 65 -5.10 2.89 4.07
CA VAL A 65 -4.67 4.03 3.25
C VAL A 65 -4.39 5.22 4.15
N ILE A 66 -3.22 5.85 3.98
CA ILE A 66 -2.73 6.95 4.79
C ILE A 66 -2.31 8.07 3.85
N MET A 67 -3.14 9.12 3.80
CA MET A 67 -2.91 10.27 2.94
C MET A 67 -3.40 11.57 3.58
N THR A 68 -2.93 12.68 3.02
CA THR A 68 -3.50 14.01 3.28
C THR A 68 -4.68 14.25 2.34
N GLY A 69 -5.80 14.69 2.91
CA GLY A 69 -6.95 15.14 2.14
C GLY A 69 -6.77 16.56 1.59
N SER A 70 -7.60 16.91 0.63
CA SER A 70 -7.82 18.24 0.05
C SER A 70 -9.31 18.55 0.08
N ALA A 71 -9.67 19.84 0.07
CA ALA A 71 -11.06 20.27 -0.06
C ALA A 71 -11.74 19.81 -1.36
N SER A 72 -10.97 19.45 -2.37
CA SER A 72 -11.43 18.98 -3.68
C SER A 72 -11.61 17.46 -3.78
N ASP A 73 -11.46 16.72 -2.68
CA ASP A 73 -11.55 15.25 -2.71
C ASP A 73 -12.98 14.75 -2.72
N ASP A 74 -13.16 13.59 -3.35
CA ASP A 74 -14.43 12.89 -3.40
C ASP A 74 -14.89 12.51 -1.97
N LEU A 75 -16.20 12.63 -1.72
CA LEU A 75 -16.79 12.27 -0.42
C LEU A 75 -16.59 10.80 -0.07
N SER A 76 -16.48 9.92 -1.08
CA SER A 76 -16.17 8.51 -0.90
C SER A 76 -14.77 8.27 -0.30
N TRP A 77 -13.89 9.26 -0.33
CA TRP A 77 -12.52 9.13 0.19
C TRP A 77 -12.38 9.58 1.64
N GLN A 78 -13.44 10.14 2.23
CA GLN A 78 -13.41 10.75 3.56
C GLN A 78 -13.00 9.76 4.66
N GLU A 79 -13.26 8.47 4.50
CA GLU A 79 -12.79 7.43 5.42
C GLU A 79 -11.27 7.38 5.55
N HIS A 80 -10.56 7.66 4.46
CA HIS A 80 -9.10 7.63 4.41
C HIS A 80 -8.47 8.98 4.78
N ILE A 81 -9.25 10.05 4.78
CA ILE A 81 -8.83 11.41 5.14
C ILE A 81 -8.94 11.58 6.65
N ARG A 82 -7.77 11.69 7.30
CA ARG A 82 -7.67 11.76 8.76
C ARG A 82 -7.04 13.05 9.24
N THR A 83 -7.29 13.38 10.50
CA THR A 83 -6.58 14.47 11.19
C THR A 83 -5.12 14.09 11.44
N LYS A 84 -4.26 15.08 11.69
CA LYS A 84 -2.84 14.85 11.99
C LYS A 84 -2.61 13.87 13.17
N PRO A 85 -3.34 13.96 14.29
CA PRO A 85 -3.20 12.99 15.39
C PRO A 85 -3.56 11.55 14.98
N ARG A 86 -4.67 11.35 14.25
CA ARG A 86 -5.08 10.02 13.78
C ARG A 86 -4.06 9.39 12.84
N ARG A 87 -3.45 10.19 11.95
CA ARG A 87 -2.35 9.71 11.09
C ARG A 87 -1.10 9.34 11.88
N ARG A 88 -0.79 10.08 12.95
CA ARG A 88 0.33 9.75 13.84
C ARG A 88 0.10 8.41 14.53
N ALA A 89 -1.11 8.17 15.06
CA ALA A 89 -1.46 6.91 15.70
C ALA A 89 -1.29 5.71 14.75
N LEU A 90 -1.70 5.84 13.47
CA LEU A 90 -1.44 4.81 12.46
C LEU A 90 0.05 4.57 12.21
N GLY A 91 0.87 5.62 12.31
CA GLY A 91 2.32 5.51 12.22
C GLY A 91 2.91 4.76 13.41
N ASP A 92 2.40 5.01 14.62
CA ASP A 92 2.83 4.31 15.82
C ASP A 92 2.44 2.81 15.74
N ARG A 93 1.23 2.49 15.26
CA ARG A 93 0.81 1.11 14.94
C ARG A 93 1.73 0.44 13.91
N MET A 94 2.15 1.15 12.87
CA MET A 94 3.08 0.61 11.87
C MET A 94 4.50 0.39 12.41
N LYS A 95 4.88 1.02 13.53
CA LYS A 95 6.19 0.78 14.17
C LYS A 95 6.16 -0.42 15.10
N ASP A 96 5.05 -0.63 15.79
CA ASP A 96 4.84 -1.76 16.70
C ASP A 96 4.79 -3.09 15.93
N PRO A 97 5.77 -4.01 16.07
CA PRO A 97 5.78 -5.29 15.34
C PRO A 97 4.56 -6.18 15.64
N ASP A 98 4.01 -6.09 16.86
CA ASP A 98 2.94 -6.94 17.36
C ASP A 98 1.54 -6.42 16.95
N ASP A 99 1.45 -5.17 16.47
CA ASP A 99 0.19 -4.62 16.00
C ASP A 99 -0.29 -5.31 14.70
N PRO A 100 -1.59 -5.65 14.59
CA PRO A 100 -2.17 -6.33 13.44
C PRO A 100 -2.13 -5.53 12.13
N LEU A 101 -1.88 -4.22 12.17
CA LEU A 101 -1.67 -3.40 10.97
C LEU A 101 -0.35 -3.78 10.32
N LYS A 102 -0.42 -4.47 9.19
CA LYS A 102 0.76 -4.95 8.46
C LYS A 102 1.03 -4.19 7.16
N ILE A 103 0.02 -3.58 6.53
CA ILE A 103 0.18 -2.89 5.24
C ILE A 103 -0.29 -1.43 5.34
N ALA A 104 0.60 -0.51 5.00
CA ALA A 104 0.28 0.91 4.82
C ALA A 104 0.38 1.32 3.35
N ILE A 105 -0.71 1.84 2.77
CA ILE A 105 -0.68 2.48 1.45
C ILE A 105 -0.55 3.99 1.63
N VAL A 106 0.54 4.57 1.15
CA VAL A 106 0.90 5.99 1.30
C VAL A 106 1.05 6.69 -0.05
N ARG A 107 0.91 8.03 -0.04
CA ARG A 107 1.16 8.91 -1.20
C ARG A 107 2.40 9.77 -0.98
N ASP A 108 2.30 10.77 -0.09
CA ASP A 108 3.38 11.74 0.21
C ASP A 108 3.93 11.64 1.62
N MET A 109 3.32 10.80 2.44
CA MET A 109 3.68 10.70 3.84
C MET A 109 4.62 9.52 4.04
N TRP A 110 5.53 9.66 5.00
CA TRP A 110 6.47 8.61 5.41
C TRP A 110 7.55 8.25 4.38
N LEU A 111 7.74 9.09 3.37
CA LEU A 111 8.83 8.96 2.40
C LEU A 111 10.19 9.43 2.96
N THR A 112 10.18 10.21 4.04
CA THR A 112 11.39 10.66 4.75
C THR A 112 11.18 10.57 6.26
N GLY A 113 12.19 10.05 6.98
CA GLY A 113 12.20 10.01 8.46
C GLY A 113 11.19 9.06 9.12
N PHE A 114 10.50 8.20 8.36
CA PHE A 114 9.71 7.11 8.94
C PHE A 114 10.62 5.91 9.19
N ASP A 115 11.00 5.73 10.45
CA ASP A 115 11.77 4.58 10.92
C ASP A 115 10.85 3.58 11.61
N ALA A 116 10.72 2.41 11.01
CA ALA A 116 9.95 1.28 11.52
C ALA A 116 10.79 0.02 11.25
N PRO A 117 11.48 -0.54 12.26
CA PRO A 117 12.32 -1.73 12.11
C PRO A 117 11.57 -2.95 11.55
N SER A 118 10.25 -2.99 11.78
CA SER A 118 9.34 -4.03 11.30
C SER A 118 8.94 -3.87 9.82
N LEU A 119 9.29 -2.74 9.17
CA LEU A 119 8.96 -2.46 7.78
C LEU A 119 10.03 -3.04 6.84
N HIS A 120 9.74 -4.17 6.20
CA HIS A 120 10.73 -4.90 5.39
C HIS A 120 10.49 -4.82 3.88
N THR A 121 9.31 -4.38 3.43
CA THR A 121 8.98 -4.35 2.00
C THR A 121 8.36 -3.02 1.63
N MET A 122 8.96 -2.38 0.63
CA MET A 122 8.42 -1.18 0.01
C MET A 122 8.04 -1.47 -1.44
N TYR A 123 6.77 -1.27 -1.78
CA TYR A 123 6.30 -1.32 -3.16
C TYR A 123 6.18 0.11 -3.68
N ILE A 124 6.74 0.40 -4.85
CA ILE A 124 6.66 1.74 -5.46
C ILE A 124 5.96 1.63 -6.81
N ASP A 125 4.78 2.23 -6.93
CA ASP A 125 4.13 2.37 -8.23
C ASP A 125 4.84 3.49 -9.01
N LYS A 126 5.83 3.13 -9.83
CA LYS A 126 6.46 4.04 -10.79
C LYS A 126 5.65 4.03 -12.08
N THR A 127 5.14 5.19 -12.53
CA THR A 127 4.54 5.30 -13.87
C THR A 127 5.66 5.21 -14.87
N ASN A 128 5.77 4.09 -15.57
CA ASN A 128 6.35 4.06 -16.90
C ASN A 128 5.60 2.98 -17.68
N ALA A 129 4.76 3.40 -18.63
CA ALA A 129 4.28 2.52 -19.70
C ALA A 129 5.45 1.93 -20.53
N GLN A 130 6.66 2.49 -20.38
CA GLN A 130 7.85 2.07 -21.11
C GLN A 130 8.60 0.86 -20.50
N SER A 131 8.47 0.59 -19.20
CA SER A 131 9.23 -0.51 -18.57
C SER A 131 8.68 -1.91 -18.86
N TRP A 132 7.45 -2.02 -19.39
CA TRP A 132 6.83 -3.31 -19.74
C TRP A 132 7.22 -3.80 -21.14
N ILE A 133 7.48 -2.89 -22.09
CA ILE A 133 7.97 -3.26 -23.44
C ILE A 133 9.42 -3.79 -23.34
N ASP A 134 10.22 -3.22 -22.44
CA ASP A 134 11.61 -3.67 -22.24
C ASP A 134 11.71 -4.92 -21.34
N ALA A 135 10.76 -5.14 -20.43
CA ALA A 135 10.71 -6.33 -19.56
C ALA A 135 10.17 -7.59 -20.25
N GLY A 136 9.35 -7.44 -21.30
CA GLY A 136 8.83 -8.58 -22.07
C GLY A 136 9.91 -9.39 -22.81
N ASN A 137 11.13 -8.85 -22.95
CA ASN A 137 12.24 -9.50 -23.65
C ASN A 137 13.32 -10.06 -22.70
N ARG A 138 13.10 -10.03 -21.38
CA ARG A 138 13.97 -10.67 -20.39
C ARG A 138 13.13 -11.55 -19.47
N GLN A 139 12.96 -12.81 -19.87
CA GLN A 139 12.44 -13.84 -18.97
C GLN A 139 13.45 -14.01 -17.82
N GLY A 140 13.04 -13.73 -16.57
CA GLY A 140 13.69 -14.33 -15.40
C GLY A 140 13.94 -13.49 -14.15
N GLU A 141 13.80 -12.16 -14.15
CA GLU A 141 14.16 -11.38 -12.95
C GLU A 141 12.99 -10.53 -12.41
N PRO A 142 12.61 -10.67 -11.12
CA PRO A 142 11.61 -9.81 -10.53
C PRO A 142 12.20 -8.41 -10.34
N CYS A 143 11.52 -7.41 -10.90
CA CYS A 143 11.89 -6.00 -10.77
C CYS A 143 11.58 -5.51 -9.34
N PHE A 144 12.46 -5.84 -8.40
CA PHE A 144 12.58 -5.19 -7.10
C PHE A 144 13.90 -4.42 -7.11
N GLN A 145 13.84 -3.09 -7.23
CA GLN A 145 15.03 -2.24 -7.23
C GLN A 145 15.61 -2.18 -5.82
N GLY A 146 16.91 -2.50 -5.69
CA GLY A 146 17.75 -2.05 -4.58
C GLY A 146 18.19 -0.60 -4.73
#